data_AF-X1R3B6-F1
#
_entry.id   AF-X1R3B6-F1
#
_cell.length_a   1.000
_cell.length_b   1.000
_cell.length_c   1.000
_cell.angle_alpha   90.00
_cell.angle_beta   90.00
_cell.angle_gamma   90.00
#
_symmetry.space_group_name_H-M   'P 1'
#
loop_
_entity.id
_entity.type
_entity.pdbx_description
1 polymer ?
#
loop_
_entity_poly.entity_id
_entity_poly.type
_entity_poly.pdbx_seq_one_letter_code
_entity_poly.pdbx_strand_id
1 'polypeptide(L)'
;DIMNAKIKRARKKGELVPTWGDEKEFLRDTTANPVVAWPLHLFDCCPISDGASCMLLVTEEIAKSFTDKPIHVVGIGQGSGAGLHAKKDLTSFEATRYAAKEAYGMSEVKPEDVQFAEVHDCFSIAEIIHLEDLGFFKPGEGYKVVEEGLTRLDGPKPINTSGGLKCKGHPVGATGVAQLYEVWKQLRGEARERQIL
;
A
#
# COMPACT_ATOMS: atom_id res chain seq x y z
N ASP A 1 2.62 -13.12 15.22
CA ASP A 1 3.43 -13.63 14.10
C ASP A 1 2.86 -14.95 13.56
N ILE A 2 2.55 -14.97 12.25
CA ILE A 2 1.91 -16.08 11.52
C ILE A 2 2.85 -17.28 11.31
N MET A 3 4.15 -17.02 11.11
CA MET A 3 5.17 -18.05 10.92
C MET A 3 5.25 -18.90 12.20
N ASN A 4 5.44 -18.24 13.34
CA ASN A 4 5.45 -18.90 14.65
C ASN A 4 4.13 -19.61 14.99
N ALA A 5 2.99 -19.07 14.57
CA ALA A 5 1.69 -19.73 14.77
C ALA A 5 1.59 -21.06 13.99
N LYS A 6 2.10 -21.10 12.75
CA LYS A 6 2.15 -22.33 11.94
C LYS A 6 3.10 -23.37 12.54
N ILE A 7 4.28 -22.98 13.00
CA ILE A 7 5.21 -23.87 13.70
C ILE A 7 4.56 -24.49 14.95
N LYS A 8 3.90 -23.67 15.79
CA LYS A 8 3.20 -24.14 16.99
C LYS A 8 2.06 -25.12 16.64
N ARG A 9 1.32 -24.85 15.56
CA ARG A 9 0.24 -25.73 15.09
C ARG A 9 0.78 -27.10 14.63
N ALA A 10 1.87 -27.13 13.85
CA ALA A 10 2.49 -28.37 13.40
C ALA A 10 2.94 -29.23 14.58
N ARG A 11 3.62 -28.61 15.57
CA ARG A 11 4.01 -29.27 16.83
C ARG A 11 2.83 -29.89 17.57
N LYS A 12 1.73 -29.13 17.72
CA LYS A 12 0.52 -29.59 18.43
C LYS A 12 -0.12 -30.81 17.77
N LYS A 13 -0.01 -30.94 16.44
CA LYS A 13 -0.59 -32.05 15.68
C LYS A 13 0.34 -33.25 15.50
N GLY A 14 1.60 -33.17 15.91
CA GLY A 14 2.60 -34.19 15.62
C GLY A 14 2.98 -34.28 14.14
N GLU A 15 2.72 -33.21 13.37
CA GLU A 15 3.14 -33.10 11.98
C GLU A 15 4.65 -32.75 11.92
N LEU A 16 5.28 -32.93 10.75
CA LEU A 16 6.65 -32.46 10.53
C LEU A 16 6.72 -30.95 10.81
N VAL A 17 7.62 -30.55 11.71
CA VAL A 17 7.76 -29.15 12.12
C VAL A 17 8.66 -28.43 11.12
N PRO A 18 8.17 -27.38 10.43
CA PRO A 18 9.00 -26.60 9.52
C PRO A 18 10.16 -25.92 10.25
N THR A 19 11.29 -25.78 9.57
CA THR A 19 12.55 -25.24 10.12
C THR A 19 12.90 -23.87 9.53
N TRP A 20 11.91 -23.00 9.31
CA TRP A 20 12.14 -21.65 8.79
C TRP A 20 12.98 -20.82 9.78
N GLY A 21 14.11 -20.29 9.31
CA GLY A 21 15.00 -19.42 10.06
C GLY A 21 14.56 -17.94 10.06
N ASP A 22 13.87 -17.51 9.02
CA ASP A 22 13.37 -16.15 8.84
C ASP A 22 12.06 -16.11 8.02
N GLU A 23 11.46 -14.92 7.90
CA GLU A 23 10.25 -14.72 7.12
C GLU A 23 10.44 -15.00 5.62
N LYS A 24 11.65 -14.83 5.07
CA LYS A 24 11.92 -15.10 3.65
C LYS A 24 11.87 -16.58 3.35
N GLU A 25 12.44 -17.42 4.21
CA GLU A 25 12.33 -18.88 4.12
C GLU A 25 10.87 -19.34 4.25
N PHE A 26 10.12 -18.76 5.19
CA PHE A 26 8.69 -19.00 5.34
C PHE A 26 7.91 -18.65 4.07
N LEU A 27 8.18 -17.50 3.46
CA LEU A 27 7.51 -17.05 2.24
C LEU A 27 7.91 -17.86 0.99
N ARG A 28 9.10 -18.45 0.97
CA ARG A 28 9.57 -19.32 -0.14
C ARG A 28 9.00 -20.75 -0.07
N ASP A 29 8.58 -21.20 1.10
CA ASP A 29 8.00 -22.52 1.28
C ASP A 29 6.59 -22.60 0.67
N THR A 30 6.43 -23.31 -0.44
CA THR A 30 5.16 -23.46 -1.16
C THR A 30 4.09 -24.21 -0.37
N THR A 31 4.45 -24.96 0.67
CA THR A 31 3.48 -25.59 1.57
C THR A 31 2.85 -24.57 2.51
N ALA A 32 3.59 -23.51 2.85
CA ALA A 32 3.12 -22.43 3.71
C ALA A 32 2.54 -21.25 2.94
N ASN A 33 3.11 -20.98 1.76
CA ASN A 33 2.78 -19.88 0.85
C ASN A 33 2.57 -20.45 -0.57
N PRO A 34 1.44 -21.11 -0.86
CA PRO A 34 1.21 -21.77 -2.14
C PRO A 34 1.16 -20.77 -3.30
N VAL A 35 1.52 -21.24 -4.49
CA VAL A 35 1.39 -20.48 -5.74
C VAL A 35 -0.09 -20.29 -6.06
N VAL A 36 -0.49 -19.05 -6.37
CA VAL A 36 -1.85 -18.70 -6.81
C VAL A 36 -1.87 -18.53 -8.33
N ALA A 37 -0.97 -17.71 -8.85
CA ALA A 37 -0.81 -17.46 -10.28
C ALA A 37 0.66 -17.13 -10.53
N TRP A 38 1.43 -18.11 -11.01
CA TRP A 38 2.88 -17.98 -11.12
C TRP A 38 3.28 -16.67 -11.84
N PRO A 39 4.17 -15.85 -11.25
CA PRO A 39 5.02 -16.13 -10.09
C PRO A 39 4.45 -15.70 -8.72
N LEU A 40 3.18 -15.29 -8.61
CA LEU A 40 2.57 -14.81 -7.38
C LEU A 40 2.08 -15.94 -6.47
N HIS A 41 2.38 -15.81 -5.17
CA HIS A 41 1.98 -16.72 -4.11
C HIS A 41 0.87 -16.11 -3.23
N LEU A 42 0.33 -16.90 -2.30
CA LEU A 42 -0.76 -16.50 -1.42
C LEU A 42 -0.50 -15.18 -0.67
N PHE A 43 0.70 -14.99 -0.12
CA PHE A 43 1.08 -13.78 0.62
C PHE A 43 1.53 -12.61 -0.28
N ASP A 44 1.50 -12.80 -1.60
CA ASP A 44 1.53 -11.69 -2.54
C ASP A 44 0.15 -11.07 -2.73
N CYS A 45 -0.94 -11.77 -2.39
CA CYS A 45 -2.32 -11.34 -2.56
C CYS A 45 -2.88 -10.70 -1.28
N CYS A 46 -3.60 -9.60 -1.41
CA CYS A 46 -4.40 -9.08 -0.28
C CYS A 46 -5.52 -10.06 0.14
N PRO A 47 -5.90 -10.10 1.43
CA PRO A 47 -6.97 -10.97 1.90
C PRO A 47 -8.35 -10.40 1.55
N ILE A 48 -9.30 -11.29 1.27
CA ILE A 48 -10.72 -10.93 1.21
C ILE A 48 -11.15 -10.44 2.60
N SER A 49 -11.75 -9.25 2.65
CA SER A 49 -12.00 -8.55 3.90
C SER A 49 -13.35 -7.84 3.88
N ASP A 50 -14.04 -7.86 5.00
CA ASP A 50 -15.22 -7.04 5.26
C ASP A 50 -14.82 -5.79 6.03
N GLY A 51 -15.42 -4.65 5.70
CA GLY A 51 -15.14 -3.39 6.40
C GLY A 51 -15.78 -2.18 5.75
N ALA A 52 -15.79 -1.08 6.50
CA ALA A 52 -16.28 0.22 6.06
C ALA A 52 -15.32 1.31 6.52
N SER A 53 -15.32 2.42 5.79
CA SER A 53 -14.56 3.62 6.13
C SER A 53 -15.39 4.84 5.74
N CYS A 54 -15.16 5.95 6.43
CA CYS A 54 -15.91 7.19 6.26
C CYS A 54 -14.97 8.38 6.44
N MET A 55 -15.27 9.45 5.73
CA MET A 55 -14.60 10.74 5.83
C MET A 55 -15.66 11.83 5.77
N LEU A 56 -15.48 12.86 6.61
CA LEU A 56 -16.23 14.10 6.50
C LEU A 56 -15.40 15.09 5.67
N LEU A 57 -15.91 15.46 4.50
CA LEU A 57 -15.33 16.50 3.66
C LEU A 57 -16.22 17.75 3.75
N VAL A 58 -15.60 18.88 4.02
CA VAL A 58 -16.26 20.18 4.12
C VAL A 58 -15.41 21.22 3.41
N THR A 59 -16.03 22.35 3.03
CA THR A 59 -15.28 23.47 2.49
C THR A 59 -14.41 24.12 3.58
N GLU A 60 -13.35 24.79 3.16
CA GLU A 60 -12.39 25.41 4.07
C GLU A 60 -13.05 26.42 5.01
N GLU A 61 -14.04 27.17 4.52
CA GLU A 61 -14.73 28.23 5.26
C GLU A 61 -15.45 27.69 6.50
N ILE A 62 -15.97 26.46 6.45
CA ILE A 62 -16.70 25.85 7.56
C ILE A 62 -15.87 24.84 8.35
N ALA A 63 -14.64 24.53 7.92
CA ALA A 63 -13.81 23.47 8.52
C ALA A 63 -13.58 23.67 10.03
N LYS A 64 -13.40 24.91 10.47
CA LYS A 64 -13.23 25.26 11.90
C LYS A 64 -14.47 25.02 12.75
N SER A 65 -15.65 24.84 12.15
CA SER A 65 -16.85 24.41 12.88
C SER A 65 -16.79 22.93 13.27
N PHE A 66 -15.87 22.16 12.68
CA PHE A 66 -15.74 20.71 12.90
C PHE A 66 -14.41 20.30 13.55
N THR A 67 -13.31 21.04 13.32
CA THR A 67 -11.99 20.72 13.87
C THR A 67 -11.08 21.95 13.92
N ASP A 68 -10.25 22.05 14.96
CA ASP A 68 -9.19 23.08 15.07
C ASP A 68 -7.97 22.78 14.18
N LYS A 69 -7.84 21.53 13.72
CA LYS A 69 -6.71 21.03 12.91
C LYS A 69 -7.23 20.39 11.62
N PRO A 70 -7.75 21.18 10.65
CA PRO A 70 -8.16 20.66 9.36
C PRO A 70 -6.96 20.18 8.55
N ILE A 71 -7.19 19.17 7.70
CA ILE A 71 -6.24 18.71 6.69
C ILE A 71 -6.85 19.05 5.33
N HIS A 72 -6.07 19.71 4.47
CA HIS A 72 -6.56 20.21 3.19
C HIS A 72 -6.25 19.22 2.06
N VAL A 73 -7.22 19.02 1.17
CA VAL A 73 -7.01 18.32 -0.10
C VAL A 73 -6.45 19.33 -1.09
N VAL A 74 -5.15 19.26 -1.38
CA VAL A 74 -4.46 20.23 -2.25
C VAL A 74 -4.56 19.87 -3.73
N GLY A 75 -4.88 18.63 -4.06
CA GLY A 75 -5.06 18.18 -5.43
C GLY A 75 -5.75 16.82 -5.50
N ILE A 76 -6.46 16.59 -6.60
CA ILE A 76 -7.10 15.32 -6.92
C ILE A 76 -6.91 15.06 -8.41
N GLY A 77 -6.79 13.80 -8.80
CA GLY A 77 -6.70 13.41 -10.19
C GLY A 77 -7.33 12.06 -10.45
N GLN A 78 -7.84 11.87 -11.66
CA GLN A 78 -8.51 10.67 -12.12
C GLN A 78 -7.96 10.26 -13.48
N GLY A 79 -7.50 9.01 -13.56
CA GLY A 79 -7.04 8.41 -14.81
C GLY A 79 -7.77 7.12 -15.12
N SER A 80 -7.99 6.88 -16.40
CA SER A 80 -8.49 5.61 -16.92
C SER A 80 -7.49 5.09 -17.95
N GLY A 81 -7.27 3.79 -17.99
CA GLY A 81 -6.35 3.14 -18.94
C GLY A 81 -7.05 2.11 -19.81
N ALA A 82 -6.31 1.57 -20.78
CA ALA A 82 -6.80 0.47 -21.59
C ALA A 82 -7.09 -0.79 -20.73
N GLY A 83 -8.10 -1.56 -21.15
CA GLY A 83 -8.36 -2.89 -20.59
C GLY A 83 -7.18 -3.83 -20.81
N LEU A 84 -7.07 -4.87 -19.97
CA LEU A 84 -5.90 -5.77 -19.94
C LEU A 84 -5.52 -6.34 -21.32
N HIS A 85 -6.51 -6.75 -22.12
CA HIS A 85 -6.30 -7.32 -23.46
C HIS A 85 -5.70 -6.34 -24.48
N ALA A 86 -5.80 -5.03 -24.23
CA ALA A 86 -5.32 -3.98 -25.11
C ALA A 86 -4.06 -3.28 -24.58
N LYS A 87 -3.55 -3.69 -23.41
CA LYS A 87 -2.34 -3.12 -22.83
C LYS A 87 -1.13 -3.50 -23.67
N LYS A 88 -0.31 -2.49 -23.98
CA LYS A 88 0.97 -2.66 -24.68
C LYS A 88 2.08 -3.17 -23.77
N ASP A 89 1.94 -2.89 -22.47
CA ASP A 89 2.89 -3.25 -21.43
C ASP A 89 2.13 -3.51 -20.12
N LEU A 90 2.66 -4.42 -19.31
CA LEU A 90 2.14 -4.81 -18.01
C LEU A 90 2.94 -4.21 -16.84
N THR A 91 4.03 -3.49 -17.13
CA THR A 91 4.87 -2.85 -16.10
C THR A 91 4.44 -1.43 -15.74
N SER A 92 3.31 -0.95 -16.27
CA SER A 92 2.76 0.36 -15.93
C SER A 92 1.23 0.41 -16.00
N PHE A 93 0.66 1.23 -15.12
CA PHE A 93 -0.74 1.60 -15.05
C PHE A 93 -0.92 3.04 -15.57
N GLU A 94 -1.29 3.16 -16.85
CA GLU A 94 -1.67 4.43 -17.50
C GLU A 94 -2.61 5.27 -16.62
N ALA A 95 -3.61 4.61 -16.01
CA ALA A 95 -4.56 5.23 -15.09
C ALA A 95 -3.86 5.92 -13.91
N THR A 96 -2.87 5.27 -13.28
CA THR A 96 -2.08 5.84 -12.18
C THR A 96 -1.31 7.07 -12.67
N ARG A 97 -0.64 6.97 -13.82
CA ARG A 97 0.17 8.07 -14.36
C ARG A 97 -0.67 9.29 -14.73
N TYR A 98 -1.85 9.08 -15.31
CA TYR A 98 -2.78 10.16 -15.65
C TYR A 98 -3.35 10.80 -14.39
N ALA A 99 -3.80 10.00 -13.42
CA ALA A 99 -4.29 10.50 -12.14
C ALA A 99 -3.21 11.30 -11.39
N ALA A 100 -1.98 10.79 -11.34
CA ALA A 100 -0.86 11.47 -10.70
C ALA A 100 -0.54 12.80 -11.38
N LYS A 101 -0.49 12.83 -12.72
CA LYS A 101 -0.24 14.06 -13.48
C LYS A 101 -1.28 15.14 -13.20
N GLU A 102 -2.56 14.76 -13.15
CA GLU A 102 -3.65 15.69 -12.83
C GLU A 102 -3.56 16.18 -11.38
N ALA A 103 -3.35 15.27 -10.42
CA ALA A 103 -3.23 15.62 -9.01
C ALA A 103 -2.05 16.56 -8.73
N TYR A 104 -0.86 16.25 -9.26
CA TYR A 104 0.33 17.10 -9.13
C TYR A 104 0.15 18.45 -9.84
N GLY A 105 -0.54 18.47 -10.99
CA GLY A 105 -0.84 19.71 -11.71
C GLY A 105 -1.81 20.61 -10.94
N MET A 106 -2.80 20.03 -10.26
CA MET A 106 -3.75 20.77 -9.44
C MET A 106 -3.13 21.30 -8.15
N SER A 107 -2.24 20.53 -7.52
CA SER A 107 -1.63 20.91 -6.24
C SER A 107 -0.34 21.72 -6.36
N GLU A 108 0.24 21.80 -7.57
CA GLU A 108 1.58 22.36 -7.81
C GLU A 108 2.70 21.67 -6.98
N VAL A 109 2.46 20.42 -6.59
CA VAL A 109 3.39 19.58 -5.80
C VAL A 109 4.10 18.62 -6.72
N LYS A 110 5.37 18.32 -6.45
CA LYS A 110 6.14 17.31 -7.17
C LYS A 110 6.21 15.99 -6.38
N PRO A 111 6.49 14.85 -7.03
CA PRO A 111 6.65 13.57 -6.34
C PRO A 111 7.68 13.59 -5.20
N GLU A 112 8.74 14.39 -5.35
CA GLU A 112 9.81 14.58 -4.37
C GLU A 112 9.32 15.25 -3.07
N ASP A 113 8.29 16.10 -3.15
CA ASP A 113 7.70 16.82 -2.01
C ASP A 113 6.77 15.93 -1.17
N VAL A 114 6.32 14.78 -1.70
CA VAL A 114 5.41 13.85 -1.01
C VAL A 114 6.17 13.03 0.02
N GLN A 115 6.02 13.31 1.32
CA GLN A 115 6.84 12.67 2.36
C GLN A 115 6.57 11.17 2.55
N PHE A 116 5.32 10.74 2.38
CA PHE A 116 4.88 9.35 2.52
C PHE A 116 3.63 9.13 1.65
N ALA A 117 3.26 7.88 1.37
CA ALA A 117 2.06 7.58 0.58
C ALA A 117 1.36 6.29 1.02
N GLU A 118 0.05 6.24 0.79
CA GLU A 118 -0.72 5.00 0.77
C GLU A 118 -1.07 4.70 -0.70
N VAL A 119 -0.69 3.53 -1.18
CA VAL A 119 -0.88 3.09 -2.57
C VAL A 119 -1.70 1.81 -2.61
N HIS A 120 -2.22 1.46 -3.79
CA HIS A 120 -3.14 0.33 -3.94
C HIS A 120 -2.38 -1.00 -4.19
N ASP A 121 -1.83 -1.58 -3.12
CA ASP A 121 -1.05 -2.83 -3.12
C ASP A 121 -1.94 -4.09 -3.08
N CYS A 122 -2.92 -4.22 -3.97
CA CYS A 122 -3.78 -5.42 -4.01
C CYS A 122 -2.99 -6.72 -4.29
N PHE A 123 -1.85 -6.58 -4.95
CA PHE A 123 -0.78 -7.56 -5.04
C PHE A 123 0.58 -6.92 -4.75
N SER A 124 1.57 -7.69 -4.32
CA SER A 124 2.94 -7.18 -4.05
C SER A 124 3.57 -6.43 -5.22
N ILE A 125 3.40 -6.92 -6.45
CA ILE A 125 3.89 -6.25 -7.66
C ILE A 125 3.16 -4.92 -7.95
N ALA A 126 1.91 -4.78 -7.53
CA ALA A 126 1.15 -3.55 -7.77
C ALA A 126 1.75 -2.37 -6.99
N GLU A 127 2.23 -2.60 -5.76
CA GLU A 127 2.96 -1.59 -4.99
C GLU A 127 4.15 -1.07 -5.78
N ILE A 128 5.02 -1.98 -6.26
CA ILE A 128 6.22 -1.65 -7.04
C ILE A 128 5.87 -0.80 -8.27
N ILE A 129 4.87 -1.19 -9.05
CA ILE A 129 4.44 -0.41 -10.23
C ILE A 129 3.94 0.98 -9.82
N HIS A 130 3.15 1.07 -8.74
CA HIS A 130 2.67 2.36 -8.24
C HIS A 130 3.81 3.28 -7.77
N LEU A 131 4.87 2.76 -7.15
CA LEU A 131 6.05 3.55 -6.77
C LEU A 131 6.67 4.28 -7.97
N GLU A 132 6.73 3.58 -9.10
CA GLU A 132 7.32 4.08 -10.34
C GLU A 132 6.37 5.02 -11.08
N ASP A 133 5.10 4.63 -11.22
CA ASP A 133 4.09 5.41 -11.95
C ASP A 133 3.69 6.70 -11.25
N LEU A 134 3.74 6.75 -9.92
CA LEU A 134 3.54 7.97 -9.13
C LEU A 134 4.76 8.90 -9.20
N GLY A 135 5.87 8.44 -9.78
CA GLY A 135 7.09 9.22 -9.97
C GLY A 135 7.98 9.32 -8.74
N PHE A 136 7.76 8.49 -7.70
CA PHE A 136 8.62 8.46 -6.51
C PHE A 136 9.98 7.85 -6.83
N PHE A 137 10.00 6.85 -7.71
CA PHE A 137 11.21 6.16 -8.14
C PHE A 137 11.22 5.95 -9.66
N LYS A 138 12.38 5.64 -10.21
CA LYS A 138 12.53 5.47 -11.66
C LYS A 138 11.85 4.17 -12.13
N PRO A 139 11.25 4.14 -13.34
CA PRO A 139 10.72 2.92 -13.92
C PRO A 139 11.76 1.78 -13.95
N GLY A 140 11.35 0.59 -13.53
CA GLY A 140 12.19 -0.61 -13.43
C GLY A 140 13.11 -0.68 -12.20
N GLU A 141 13.08 0.31 -11.30
CA GLU A 141 13.95 0.36 -10.12
C GLU A 141 13.19 0.09 -8.80
N GLY A 142 11.86 0.00 -8.82
CA GLY A 142 11.05 -0.11 -7.61
C GLY A 142 11.34 -1.35 -6.75
N TYR A 143 11.73 -2.46 -7.37
CA TYR A 143 12.10 -3.67 -6.61
C TYR A 143 13.37 -3.45 -5.76
N LYS A 144 14.36 -2.71 -6.28
CA LYS A 144 15.61 -2.40 -5.54
C LYS A 144 15.32 -1.49 -4.37
N VAL A 145 14.46 -0.50 -4.59
CA VAL A 145 14.02 0.45 -3.57
C VAL A 145 13.38 -0.29 -2.38
N VAL A 146 12.51 -1.26 -2.66
CA VAL A 146 11.89 -2.09 -1.62
C VAL A 146 12.93 -2.98 -0.94
N GLU A 147 13.83 -3.61 -1.70
CA GLU A 147 14.90 -4.48 -1.17
C GLU A 147 15.87 -3.73 -0.25
N GLU A 148 16.25 -2.50 -0.63
CA GLU A 148 17.12 -1.61 0.13
C GLU A 148 16.41 -0.96 1.33
N GLY A 149 15.09 -1.14 1.44
CA GLY A 149 14.29 -0.69 2.58
C GLY A 149 13.88 0.78 2.53
N LEU A 150 13.97 1.43 1.37
CA LEU A 150 13.68 2.87 1.23
C LEU A 150 12.22 3.21 1.52
N THR A 151 11.32 2.24 1.33
CA THR A 151 9.87 2.36 1.57
C THR A 151 9.41 1.88 2.94
N ARG A 152 10.33 1.42 3.79
CA ARG A 152 10.01 1.00 5.17
C ARG A 152 9.51 2.19 5.98
N LEU A 153 8.90 1.90 7.12
CA LEU A 153 8.40 2.92 8.04
C LEU A 153 9.50 3.91 8.49
N ASP A 154 10.73 3.41 8.66
CA ASP A 154 11.94 4.15 9.02
C ASP A 154 12.76 4.59 7.79
N GLY A 155 12.25 4.37 6.58
CA GLY A 155 12.88 4.75 5.33
C GLY A 155 12.60 6.20 4.93
N PRO A 156 13.32 6.73 3.92
CA PRO A 156 13.15 8.10 3.43
C PRO A 156 11.83 8.37 2.69
N LYS A 157 11.10 7.33 2.27
CA LYS A 157 9.79 7.46 1.63
C LYS A 157 8.84 6.37 2.13
N PRO A 158 8.31 6.46 3.36
CA PRO A 158 7.44 5.42 3.89
C PRO A 158 6.22 5.20 2.99
N ILE A 159 5.97 3.94 2.62
CA ILE A 159 4.82 3.53 1.82
C ILE A 159 3.95 2.60 2.65
N ASN A 160 2.64 2.79 2.55
CA ASN A 160 1.66 1.89 3.16
C ASN A 160 1.88 1.70 4.66
N THR A 161 2.09 2.80 5.39
CA THR A 161 2.25 2.79 6.86
C THR A 161 1.06 2.15 7.59
N SER A 162 -0.11 2.03 6.95
CA SER A 162 -1.24 1.27 7.48
C SER A 162 -1.08 -0.26 7.43
N GLY A 163 -0.02 -0.74 6.76
CA GLY A 163 0.19 -2.13 6.36
C GLY A 163 -0.31 -2.43 4.93
N GLY A 164 -0.87 -1.44 4.24
CA GLY A 164 -1.42 -1.58 2.89
C GLY A 164 -2.59 -2.55 2.81
N LEU A 165 -3.13 -2.74 1.62
CA LEU A 165 -4.16 -3.75 1.34
C LEU A 165 -3.65 -5.16 1.70
N LYS A 166 -2.35 -5.42 1.52
CA LYS A 166 -1.74 -6.73 1.82
C LYS A 166 -1.95 -7.18 3.27
N CYS A 167 -1.79 -6.27 4.24
CA CYS A 167 -1.93 -6.62 5.66
C CYS A 167 -3.21 -6.09 6.30
N LYS A 168 -3.68 -4.89 5.92
CA LYS A 168 -4.88 -4.26 6.50
C LYS A 168 -6.16 -4.92 6.01
N GLY A 169 -6.13 -5.47 4.80
CA GLY A 169 -7.28 -6.03 4.11
C GLY A 169 -7.87 -5.09 3.06
N HIS A 170 -8.69 -5.66 2.17
CA HIS A 170 -9.21 -4.97 1.00
C HIS A 170 -10.74 -5.10 0.84
N PRO A 171 -11.56 -4.48 1.72
CA PRO A 171 -12.97 -4.27 1.42
C PRO A 171 -13.07 -3.22 0.31
N VAL A 172 -13.37 -3.66 -0.92
CA VAL A 172 -13.18 -2.89 -2.17
C VAL A 172 -13.68 -1.44 -2.09
N GLY A 173 -14.92 -1.24 -1.61
CA GLY A 173 -15.51 0.10 -1.49
C GLY A 173 -14.95 0.96 -0.36
N ALA A 174 -14.32 0.35 0.65
CA ALA A 174 -13.77 1.06 1.82
C ALA A 174 -12.30 1.45 1.66
N THR A 175 -11.54 0.78 0.80
CA THR A 175 -10.09 0.95 0.72
C THR A 175 -9.65 2.39 0.45
N GLY A 176 -10.25 3.07 -0.53
CA GLY A 176 -9.83 4.44 -0.90
C GLY A 176 -9.93 5.42 0.27
N VAL A 177 -11.07 5.43 0.98
CA VAL A 177 -11.24 6.28 2.16
C VAL A 177 -10.41 5.78 3.35
N ALA A 178 -10.16 4.48 3.47
CA ALA A 178 -9.28 3.92 4.51
C ALA A 178 -7.80 4.27 4.30
N GLN A 179 -7.35 4.51 3.07
CA GLN A 179 -6.02 5.07 2.78
C GLN A 179 -5.94 6.52 3.25
N LEU A 180 -6.94 7.34 2.91
CA LEU A 180 -7.01 8.73 3.38
C LEU A 180 -7.08 8.83 4.91
N TYR A 181 -7.73 7.88 5.59
CA TYR A 181 -7.75 7.83 7.05
C TYR A 181 -6.36 7.58 7.66
N GLU A 182 -5.49 6.78 7.02
CA GLU A 182 -4.11 6.64 7.48
C GLU A 182 -3.33 7.94 7.28
N VAL A 183 -3.45 8.55 6.10
CA VAL A 183 -2.84 9.86 5.81
C VAL A 183 -3.27 10.92 6.83
N TRP A 184 -4.55 10.97 7.16
CA TRP A 184 -5.10 11.86 8.18
C TRP A 184 -4.47 11.61 9.56
N LYS A 185 -4.30 10.34 9.98
CA LYS A 185 -3.65 10.00 11.26
C LYS A 185 -2.18 10.44 11.26
N GLN A 186 -1.44 10.18 10.18
CA GLN A 186 -0.04 10.55 10.06
C GLN A 186 0.15 12.07 10.15
N LEU A 187 -0.62 12.83 9.37
CA LEU A 187 -0.53 14.30 9.34
C LEU A 187 -0.96 14.95 10.67
N ARG A 188 -1.74 14.24 11.50
CA ARG A 188 -2.14 14.74 12.82
C ARG A 188 -1.24 14.30 13.97
N GLY A 189 -0.25 13.45 13.72
CA GLY A 189 0.57 12.88 14.80
C GLY A 189 -0.16 11.79 15.60
N GLU A 190 -1.19 11.16 15.03
CA GLU A 190 -2.09 10.22 15.70
C GLU A 190 -1.89 8.76 15.26
N ALA A 191 -0.83 8.45 14.49
CA ALA A 191 -0.59 7.11 13.95
C ALA A 191 0.07 6.12 14.94
N ARG A 192 0.33 6.53 16.19
CA ARG A 192 0.91 5.72 17.28
C ARG A 192 2.29 5.15 16.89
N GLU A 193 2.53 3.84 17.09
CA GLU A 193 3.79 3.16 16.74
C GLU A 193 4.15 3.24 15.26
N ARG A 194 3.19 3.60 14.40
CA ARG A 194 3.39 3.78 12.95
C ARG A 194 3.62 5.23 12.55
N GLN A 195 3.73 6.16 13.50
CA GLN A 195 3.94 7.56 13.22
C GLN A 195 5.28 7.78 12.50
N ILE A 196 5.23 8.40 11.33
CA ILE A 196 6.43 8.87 10.64
C ILE A 196 6.99 10.10 11.38
N LEU A 197 8.32 10.17 11.48
CA LEU A 197 9.08 11.23 12.16
C LEU A 197 9.42 12.39 11.22
#